data_AF-A0A1X9LJC6-F1
#
_entry.id   AF-A0A1X9LJC6-F1
#
_cell.length_a   1.000
_cell.length_b   1.000
_cell.length_c   1.000
_cell.angle_alpha   90.00
_cell.angle_beta   90.00
_cell.angle_gamma   90.00
#
_symmetry.space_group_name_H-M   'P 1'
#
loop_
_entity.id
_entity.type
_entity.pdbx_description
1 polymer ?
#
loop_
_entity_poly.entity_id
_entity_poly.type
_entity_poly.pdbx_seq_one_letter_code
_entity_poly.pdbx_strand_id
1 'polypeptide(L)' 'MDGIEEGTLEDLSGSADERMQRLLELEAEGTLPPQWVRDQLTLALKAWAEAETRLGIEDERREDY' A
#
# COMPACT_ATOMS: atom_id res chain seq x y z
N MET A 1 -20.48 17.01 4.87
CA MET A 1 -19.46 15.96 4.70
C MET A 1 -18.99 16.10 3.27
N ASP A 2 -18.04 17.03 3.06
CA ASP A 2 -17.34 17.10 1.79
C ASP A 2 -16.42 15.87 1.74
N GLY A 3 -16.63 15.01 0.75
CA GLY A 3 -15.75 13.88 0.50
C GLY A 3 -14.48 14.37 -0.20
N ILE A 4 -13.38 13.65 0.00
CA ILE A 4 -12.14 13.97 -0.72
C ILE A 4 -12.34 13.63 -2.20
N GLU A 5 -11.90 14.51 -3.12
CA GLU A 5 -12.03 14.27 -4.55
C GLU A 5 -10.92 13.35 -5.08
N GLU A 6 -11.28 12.28 -5.77
CA GLU A 6 -10.35 11.23 -6.22
C GLU A 6 -9.19 11.73 -7.11
N GLY A 7 -9.41 12.77 -7.91
CA GLY A 7 -8.41 13.32 -8.83
C GLY A 7 -7.27 14.10 -8.17
N THR A 8 -7.31 14.32 -6.86
CA THR A 8 -6.29 15.09 -6.10
C THR A 8 -5.46 14.22 -5.15
N LEU A 9 -5.86 12.96 -4.91
CA LEU A 9 -5.17 12.06 -4.00
C LEU A 9 -4.04 11.31 -4.70
N GLU A 10 -2.81 11.56 -4.25
CA GLU A 10 -1.64 10.79 -4.67
C GLU A 10 -1.64 9.37 -4.08
N ASP A 11 -1.04 8.42 -4.79
CA ASP A 11 -0.87 7.06 -4.29
C ASP A 11 0.04 7.01 -3.05
N LEU A 12 -0.29 6.12 -2.11
CA LEU A 12 0.53 5.88 -0.93
C LEU A 12 1.84 5.20 -1.33
N SER A 13 2.95 5.89 -1.08
CA SER A 13 4.31 5.44 -1.40
C SER A 13 5.21 5.42 -0.17
N GLY A 14 6.45 4.95 -0.31
CA GLY A 14 7.39 4.78 0.81
C GLY A 14 7.19 3.49 1.59
N SER A 15 7.73 3.46 2.81
CA SER A 15 7.67 2.35 3.76
C SER A 15 6.25 2.11 4.30
N ALA A 16 6.04 0.96 4.95
CA ALA A 16 4.75 0.64 5.56
C ALA A 16 4.31 1.69 6.60
N ASP A 17 5.25 2.19 7.41
CA ASP A 17 5.00 3.21 8.42
C ASP A 17 4.60 4.56 7.78
N GLU A 18 5.28 4.99 6.72
CA GLU A 18 4.95 6.23 5.99
C GLU A 18 3.57 6.15 5.34
N ARG A 19 3.23 5.02 4.72
CA ARG A 19 1.89 4.79 4.14
C ARG A 19 0.81 4.82 5.21
N MET A 20 1.07 4.24 6.38
CA MET A 20 0.11 4.21 7.48
C MET A 20 -0.09 5.59 8.12
N GLN A 21 0.98 6.36 8.31
CA GLN A 21 0.88 7.76 8.75
C GLN A 21 0.05 8.58 7.77
N ARG A 22 0.36 8.49 6.47
CA ARG A 22 -0.36 9.27 5.45
C ARG A 22 -1.82 8.86 5.32
N LEU A 23 -2.15 7.58 5.46
CA LEU A 23 -3.54 7.11 5.48
C LEU A 23 -4.31 7.73 6.65
N LEU A 24 -3.72 7.76 7.85
CA LEU A 24 -4.37 8.36 9.03
C LEU A 24 -4.62 9.86 8.87
N GLU A 25 -3.67 10.58 8.25
CA GLU A 25 -3.87 12.00 7.92
C GLU A 25 -5.05 12.20 6.98
N LEU A 26 -5.13 11.40 5.91
CA LEU A 26 -6.21 11.48 4.93
C LEU A 26 -7.58 11.08 5.52
N GLU A 27 -7.64 10.09 6.40
CA GLU A 27 -8.86 9.72 7.12
C GLU A 27 -9.33 10.83 8.07
N ALA A 28 -8.41 11.61 8.64
CA ALA A 28 -8.74 12.76 9.48
C ALA A 28 -9.26 13.95 8.65
N GLU A 29 -8.84 14.08 7.39
CA GLU A 29 -9.30 15.11 6.46
C GLU A 29 -10.73 14.84 5.94
N GLY A 30 -11.14 13.58 5.81
CA GLY A 30 -12.50 13.25 5.42
C GLY A 30 -12.70 11.80 4.96
N THR A 31 -13.88 11.54 4.39
CA THR A 31 -14.17 10.23 3.80
C THR A 31 -13.37 10.04 2.51
N LEU A 32 -12.61 8.95 2.47
CA LEU A 32 -11.80 8.58 1.31
C LEU A 32 -12.66 8.02 0.17
N PRO A 33 -12.30 8.29 -1.10
CA PRO A 33 -12.94 7.69 -2.26
C PRO A 33 -12.82 6.16 -2.21
N PRO A 34 -13.92 5.39 -2.33
CA PRO A 34 -13.86 3.94 -2.27
C PRO A 34 -12.98 3.31 -3.36
N GLN A 35 -12.88 3.95 -4.52
CA GLN A 35 -12.07 3.47 -5.64
C GLN A 35 -10.58 3.72 -5.38
N TRP A 36 -10.18 4.90 -4.90
CA TRP A 36 -8.82 5.16 -4.44
C TRP A 36 -8.36 4.15 -3.36
N VAL A 37 -9.20 3.86 -2.36
CA VAL A 37 -8.88 2.86 -1.32
C VAL A 37 -8.65 1.46 -1.92
N ARG A 38 -9.47 1.07 -2.90
CA ARG A 38 -9.31 -0.21 -3.62
C ARG A 38 -7.99 -0.26 -4.38
N ASP A 39 -7.58 0.86 -4.99
CA ASP A 39 -6.32 0.95 -5.72
C ASP A 39 -5.13 0.86 -4.77
N GLN A 40 -5.16 1.54 -3.61
CA GLN A 40 -4.13 1.41 -2.58
C GLN A 40 -4.00 -0.02 -2.05
N LEU A 41 -5.13 -0.70 -1.79
CA LEU A 41 -5.12 -2.09 -1.35
C LEU A 41 -4.52 -3.01 -2.43
N THR A 42 -4.86 -2.78 -3.70
CA THR A 42 -4.31 -3.54 -4.83
C THR A 42 -2.80 -3.38 -4.93
N LEU A 43 -2.28 -2.16 -4.74
CA LEU A 43 -0.85 -1.88 -4.72
C LEU A 43 -0.15 -2.56 -3.54
N ALA A 44 -0.75 -2.52 -2.35
CA ALA A 44 -0.21 -3.19 -1.16
C ALA A 44 -0.10 -4.71 -1.34
N LEU A 45 -1.16 -5.34 -1.88
CA LEU A 45 -1.17 -6.79 -2.15
C LEU A 45 -0.12 -7.20 -3.19
N LYS A 46 0.08 -6.39 -4.24
CA LYS A 46 1.13 -6.65 -5.24
C LYS A 46 2.52 -6.54 -4.63
N ALA A 47 2.79 -5.49 -3.86
CA ALA A 47 4.07 -5.30 -3.20
C ALA A 47 4.38 -6.44 -2.21
N TRP A 48 3.35 -6.94 -1.52
CA TRP A 48 3.50 -8.08 -0.62
C TRP A 48 3.80 -9.38 -1.39
N ALA A 49 3.06 -9.69 -2.46
CA ALA A 49 3.32 -10.86 -3.28
C ALA A 49 4.74 -10.85 -3.90
N GLU A 50 5.24 -9.68 -4.30
CA GLU A 50 6.62 -9.53 -4.76
C GLU A 50 7.64 -9.78 -3.65
N ALA A 51 7.37 -9.31 -2.42
CA ALA A 51 8.22 -9.57 -1.27
C ALA A 51 8.22 -11.06 -0.88
N GLU A 52 7.07 -11.71 -0.88
CA GLU A 52 6.95 -13.16 -0.62
C GLU A 52 7.72 -13.97 -1.67
N THR A 53 7.62 -13.59 -2.95
CA THR A 53 8.37 -14.21 -4.04
C THR A 53 9.88 -14.09 -3.82
N ARG A 54 10.36 -12.92 -3.38
CA ARG A 54 11.79 -12.71 -3.08
C ARG A 54 12.26 -13.54 -1.89
N LEU A 55 11.46 -13.62 -0.82
CA LEU A 55 11.78 -14.43 0.35
C LEU A 55 11.86 -15.92 0.01
N GLY A 56 10.93 -16.42 -0.82
CA GLY A 56 10.97 -17.81 -1.31
C GLY A 56 12.21 -18.13 -2.15
N ILE A 57 12.65 -17.19 -3.00
CA ILE A 57 13.89 -17.35 -3.79
C ILE A 57 15.14 -17.36 -2.89
N GLU A 58 15.13 -16.61 -1.79
CA GLU A 58 16.28 -16.50 -0.90
C GLU A 58 16.41 -17.72 0.03
N ASP A 59 15.29 -18.35 0.39
CA ASP A 59 15.28 -19.60 1.16
C ASP A 59 15.81 -20.77 0.31
N GLU A 60 15.36 -20.91 -0.94
CA GLU A 60 15.80 -21.99 -1.84
C GLU A 60 17.32 -21.92 -2.14
N ARG A 61 17.91 -20.71 -2.22
CA ARG A 61 19.37 -20.58 -2.38
C ARG A 61 20.18 -21.03 -1.16
N ARG A 62 19.58 -21.06 0.03
CA ARG A 62 20.27 -21.43 1.27
C ARG A 62 20.30 -22.94 1.48
N GLU A 63 19.39 -23.67 0.85
CA GLU A 63 19.29 -25.14 0.91
C GLU A 63 20.26 -25.84 -0.05
N ASP A 64 20.82 -25.12 -1.03
CA ASP A 64 21.77 -25.62 -2.04
C ASP A 64 23.27 -25.55 -1.63
N TYR A 65 23.60 -25.25 -0.36
CA TYR A 65 24.99 -25.14 0.15
C TYR A 65 25.26 -26.03 1.36
#